data_AF-A0A8H8QXS5-F1
#
_entry.id   AF-A0A8H8QXS5-F1
#
_cell.length_a   1.000
_cell.length_b   1.000
_cell.length_c   1.000
_cell.angle_alpha   90.00
_cell.angle_beta   90.00
_cell.angle_gamma   90.00
#
_symmetry.space_group_name_H-M   'P 1'
#
loop_
_entity.id
_entity.type
_entity.pdbx_description
1 polymer ?
#
loop_
_entity_poly.entity_id
_entity_poly.type
_entity_poly.pdbx_seq_one_letter_code
_entity_poly.pdbx_strand_id
1 'polypeptide(L)'
;MSPEECLCRRSNLVATLTTPAEGNSSSSNYPIPSKAGIYSGNVVIFRNGPNNYEAWDEYQTVPVISVCPVKRPKLDTSGKKYSFKQEKEVMRDKIRTVLRIAIYYGYCNLVIGTFGLGPGFRNPPEEVASMWRDAFLKDPEFRNHFQDVVFAFQNPEGPNAPSSSSSKSSSKSSKSSSASKSTASSDLEIFRHVFKPANIHGAFK
;
A
#
# COMPACT_ATOMS: atom_id res chain seq x y z
N MET A 1 10.89 5.95 6.01
CA MET A 1 10.36 4.86 6.88
C MET A 1 9.22 4.18 6.14
N SER A 2 9.05 2.86 6.25
CA SER A 2 7.90 2.18 5.60
C SER A 2 6.59 2.44 6.37
N PRO A 3 5.42 2.36 5.73
CA PRO A 3 4.13 2.50 6.43
C PRO A 3 3.94 1.49 7.56
N GLU A 4 4.34 0.22 7.34
CA GLU A 4 4.28 -0.84 8.34
C GLU A 4 5.12 -0.52 9.59
N GLU A 5 6.37 -0.08 9.39
CA GLU A 5 7.24 0.29 10.50
C GLU A 5 6.66 1.44 11.32
N CYS A 6 6.06 2.43 10.66
CA CYS A 6 5.41 3.54 11.33
C CYS A 6 4.21 3.07 12.18
N LEU A 7 3.35 2.20 11.63
CA LEU A 7 2.23 1.62 12.36
C LEU A 7 2.71 0.80 13.57
N CYS A 8 3.71 -0.07 13.40
CA CYS A 8 4.27 -0.87 14.49
C CYS A 8 4.92 -0.02 15.60
N ARG A 9 5.51 1.15 15.28
CA ARG A 9 6.13 2.03 16.29
C ARG A 9 5.12 2.83 17.12
N ARG A 10 3.92 3.03 16.60
CA ARG A 10 2.88 3.86 17.22
C ARG A 10 1.69 3.08 17.78
N SER A 11 1.74 1.75 17.68
CA SER A 11 0.66 0.86 18.06
C SER A 11 1.17 -0.46 18.60
N ASN A 12 0.26 -1.30 19.07
CA ASN A 12 0.55 -2.68 19.47
C ASN A 12 0.56 -3.67 18.27
N LEU A 13 0.51 -3.19 17.01
CA LEU A 13 0.44 -4.03 15.82
C LEU A 13 1.55 -5.10 15.78
N VAL A 14 2.76 -4.79 16.23
CA VAL A 14 3.84 -5.79 16.26
C VAL A 14 3.47 -7.01 17.11
N ALA A 15 2.80 -6.80 18.24
CA ALA A 15 2.35 -7.89 19.11
C ALA A 15 1.27 -8.73 18.44
N THR A 16 0.30 -8.10 17.75
CA THR A 16 -0.76 -8.83 17.04
C THR A 16 -0.22 -9.60 15.84
N LEU A 17 0.86 -9.10 15.21
CA LEU A 17 1.55 -9.80 14.12
C LEU A 17 2.36 -10.99 14.63
N THR A 18 3.02 -10.88 15.79
CA THR A 18 3.87 -11.97 16.34
C THR A 18 3.10 -13.01 17.16
N THR A 19 1.87 -12.71 17.55
CA THR A 19 1.04 -13.58 18.39
C THR A 19 -0.20 -14.03 17.62
N PRO A 20 -0.23 -15.29 17.12
CA PRO A 20 -1.41 -15.87 16.50
C PRO A 20 -2.63 -15.82 17.41
N ALA A 21 -3.79 -15.47 16.83
CA ALA A 21 -5.06 -15.51 17.55
C ALA A 21 -5.50 -16.97 17.79
N GLU A 22 -6.38 -17.17 18.77
CA GLU A 22 -7.06 -18.46 18.93
C GLU A 22 -7.88 -18.79 17.67
N GLY A 23 -7.86 -20.05 17.24
CA GLY A 23 -8.51 -20.47 16.00
C GLY A 23 -7.78 -20.07 14.72
N ASN A 24 -6.56 -19.54 14.80
CA ASN A 24 -5.74 -19.29 13.63
C ASN A 24 -5.40 -20.61 12.91
N SER A 25 -5.28 -20.56 11.57
CA SER A 25 -5.00 -21.76 10.77
C SER A 25 -3.58 -22.32 10.94
N SER A 26 -2.71 -21.61 11.67
CA SER A 26 -1.30 -21.92 11.85
C SER A 26 -0.83 -21.49 13.24
N SER A 27 0.14 -22.22 13.79
CA SER A 27 0.83 -21.88 15.04
C SER A 27 1.75 -20.67 14.93
N SER A 28 1.96 -20.14 13.72
CA SER A 28 2.70 -18.92 13.44
C SER A 28 2.02 -18.12 12.33
N ASN A 29 2.01 -16.79 12.47
CA ASN A 29 1.52 -15.86 11.46
C ASN A 29 2.51 -15.68 10.29
N TYR A 30 3.79 -16.02 10.50
CA TYR A 30 4.85 -15.89 9.51
C TYR A 30 5.48 -17.23 9.12
N PRO A 31 5.87 -17.41 7.84
CA PRO A 31 5.65 -16.48 6.73
C PRO A 31 4.18 -16.44 6.27
N ILE A 32 3.67 -15.25 5.93
CA ILE A 32 2.29 -15.10 5.42
C ILE A 32 2.21 -15.78 4.04
N PRO A 33 1.29 -16.76 3.83
CA PRO A 33 1.11 -17.39 2.53
C PRO A 33 0.74 -16.39 1.42
N SER A 34 1.03 -16.73 0.16
CA SER A 34 0.92 -15.78 -0.96
C SER A 34 -0.48 -15.16 -1.13
N LYS A 35 -1.54 -15.94 -0.87
CA LYS A 35 -2.95 -15.55 -0.96
C LYS A 35 -3.64 -15.44 0.41
N ALA A 36 -2.88 -15.08 1.44
CA ALA A 36 -3.37 -14.92 2.81
C ALA A 36 -3.05 -13.54 3.36
N GLY A 37 -3.71 -13.20 4.46
CA GLY A 37 -3.48 -11.98 5.23
C GLY A 37 -3.74 -12.24 6.71
N ILE A 38 -3.19 -11.37 7.56
CA ILE A 38 -3.44 -11.37 8.99
C ILE A 38 -4.46 -10.28 9.28
N TYR A 39 -5.54 -10.63 9.98
CA TYR A 39 -6.48 -9.66 10.52
C TYR A 39 -6.16 -9.42 12.00
N SER A 40 -5.94 -8.16 12.37
CA SER A 40 -5.74 -7.71 13.75
C SER A 40 -6.91 -6.81 14.14
N GLY A 41 -7.89 -7.34 14.87
CA GLY A 41 -9.14 -6.62 15.15
C GLY A 41 -9.00 -5.45 16.14
N ASN A 42 -8.06 -5.54 17.08
CA ASN A 42 -7.93 -4.58 18.19
C ASN A 42 -6.52 -3.96 18.24
N VAL A 43 -6.13 -3.22 17.19
CA VAL A 43 -4.85 -2.51 17.18
C VAL A 43 -5.00 -1.16 17.87
N VAL A 44 -4.35 -1.02 19.01
CA VAL A 44 -4.37 0.18 19.84
C VAL A 44 -3.27 1.13 19.37
N ILE A 45 -3.68 2.31 18.91
CA ILE A 45 -2.79 3.43 18.56
C ILE A 45 -2.59 4.29 19.81
N PHE A 46 -1.33 4.48 20.18
CA PHE A 46 -0.94 5.19 21.40
C PHE A 46 0.14 6.26 21.17
N ARG A 47 0.55 6.50 19.92
CA ARG A 47 1.48 7.60 19.57
C ARG A 47 1.07 8.34 18.30
N ASN A 48 1.54 9.58 18.21
CA ASN A 48 1.52 10.41 17.01
C ASN A 48 2.36 9.82 15.87
N GLY A 49 2.26 10.47 14.71
CA GLY A 49 2.97 10.07 13.50
C GLY A 49 4.50 10.20 13.61
N PRO A 50 5.22 9.90 12.51
CA PRO A 50 6.66 9.72 12.51
C PRO A 50 7.48 10.99 12.77
N ASN A 51 6.83 12.13 12.95
CA ASN A 51 7.48 13.40 13.23
C ASN A 51 7.97 13.48 14.68
N ASN A 52 7.15 13.09 15.66
CA ASN A 52 7.49 13.20 17.08
C ASN A 52 7.18 11.94 17.92
N TYR A 53 6.36 10.99 17.42
CA TYR A 53 5.93 9.80 18.17
C TYR A 53 5.43 10.09 19.61
N GLU A 54 4.89 11.29 19.82
CA GLU A 54 4.37 11.71 21.12
C GLU A 54 3.21 10.82 21.55
N ALA A 55 3.18 10.46 22.83
CA ALA A 55 2.12 9.63 23.38
C ALA A 55 0.76 10.34 23.28
N TRP A 56 -0.29 9.59 23.02
CA TRP A 56 -1.65 10.12 23.06
C TRP A 56 -2.19 10.07 24.49
N ASP A 57 -2.92 11.11 24.88
CA ASP A 57 -3.64 11.13 26.16
C ASP A 57 -4.76 10.08 26.18
N GLU A 58 -5.44 9.92 25.04
CA GLU A 58 -6.49 8.91 24.83
C GLU A 58 -6.11 7.98 23.67
N TYR A 59 -6.06 6.68 23.96
CA TYR A 59 -5.75 5.67 22.94
C TYR A 59 -6.97 5.39 22.06
N GLN A 60 -6.72 5.12 20.78
CA GLN A 60 -7.76 4.73 19.84
C GLN A 60 -7.51 3.31 19.35
N THR A 61 -8.57 2.56 19.07
CA THR A 61 -8.45 1.22 18.49
C THR A 61 -8.92 1.24 17.04
N VAL A 62 -8.13 0.63 16.17
CA VAL A 62 -8.46 0.43 14.75
C VAL A 62 -8.18 -1.02 14.35
N PRO A 63 -9.01 -1.62 13.49
CA PRO A 63 -8.69 -2.90 12.87
C PRO A 63 -7.62 -2.71 11.79
N VAL A 64 -6.69 -3.67 11.67
CA VAL A 64 -5.63 -3.66 10.65
C VAL A 64 -5.63 -4.97 9.87
N ILE A 65 -5.57 -4.86 8.54
CA ILE A 65 -5.40 -5.99 7.63
C ILE A 65 -3.97 -5.94 7.07
N SER A 66 -3.19 -6.99 7.34
CA SER A 66 -1.80 -7.11 6.90
C SER A 66 -1.68 -8.16 5.81
N VAL A 67 -1.38 -7.73 4.58
CA VAL A 67 -1.12 -8.60 3.42
C VAL A 67 0.21 -8.20 2.82
N CYS A 68 1.08 -9.17 2.51
CA CYS A 68 2.38 -8.90 1.91
C CYS A 68 2.25 -8.67 0.40
N PRO A 69 2.55 -7.48 -0.16
CA PRO A 69 2.54 -7.22 -1.61
C PRO A 69 3.62 -8.03 -2.36
N VAL A 70 3.52 -8.09 -3.69
CA VAL A 70 4.63 -8.62 -4.51
C VAL A 70 5.87 -7.75 -4.29
N LYS A 71 7.02 -8.37 -4.02
CA LYS A 71 8.27 -7.66 -3.73
C LYS A 71 9.19 -7.66 -4.95
N ARG A 72 9.42 -6.47 -5.50
CA ARG A 72 10.37 -6.16 -6.58
C ARG A 72 10.16 -7.04 -7.81
N PRO A 73 8.95 -7.03 -8.41
CA PRO A 73 8.67 -7.83 -9.59
C PRO A 73 9.59 -7.45 -10.75
N LYS A 74 9.78 -8.35 -11.71
CA LYS A 74 10.48 -8.00 -12.94
C LYS A 74 9.61 -7.05 -13.75
N LEU A 75 10.16 -5.89 -14.11
CA LEU A 75 9.49 -4.89 -14.94
C LEU A 75 9.97 -4.97 -16.38
N ASP A 76 9.16 -4.49 -17.31
CA ASP A 76 9.51 -4.36 -18.72
C ASP A 76 10.65 -3.34 -18.93
N THR A 77 11.11 -3.18 -20.18
CA THR A 77 12.19 -2.23 -20.50
C THR A 77 11.83 -0.78 -20.17
N SER A 78 10.54 -0.44 -20.16
CA SER A 78 10.06 0.89 -19.78
C SER A 78 10.05 1.12 -18.26
N GLY A 79 10.08 0.05 -17.45
CA GLY A 79 9.93 0.11 -16.00
C GLY A 79 8.51 0.46 -15.55
N LYS A 80 7.53 0.44 -16.46
CA LYS A 80 6.15 0.87 -16.19
C LYS A 80 5.16 -0.29 -16.11
N LYS A 81 5.55 -1.49 -16.55
CA LYS A 81 4.69 -2.67 -16.57
C LYS A 81 5.39 -3.88 -15.99
N TYR A 82 4.61 -4.82 -15.46
CA TYR A 82 5.11 -6.14 -15.10
C TYR A 82 5.60 -6.86 -16.38
N SER A 83 6.80 -7.44 -16.33
CA SER A 83 7.30 -8.30 -17.41
C SER A 83 6.54 -9.62 -17.47
N PHE A 84 6.19 -10.19 -16.31
CA PHE A 84 5.55 -11.49 -16.21
C PHE A 84 4.09 -11.37 -15.79
N LYS A 85 3.21 -12.03 -16.55
CA LYS A 85 1.77 -12.10 -16.24
C LYS A 85 1.53 -12.73 -14.86
N GLN A 86 2.31 -13.73 -14.49
CA GLN A 86 2.17 -14.45 -13.22
C GLN A 86 2.36 -13.51 -12.02
N GLU A 87 3.40 -12.68 -12.01
CA GLU A 87 3.63 -11.69 -10.94
C GLU A 87 2.52 -10.65 -10.88
N LYS A 88 2.02 -10.23 -12.05
CA LYS A 88 0.89 -9.32 -12.18
C LYS A 88 -0.38 -9.90 -11.55
N GLU A 89 -0.70 -11.16 -11.83
CA GLU A 89 -1.87 -11.84 -11.24
C GLU A 89 -1.70 -12.08 -9.74
N VAL A 90 -0.50 -12.41 -9.26
CA VAL A 90 -0.24 -12.53 -7.81
C VAL A 90 -0.48 -11.21 -7.09
N MET A 91 -0.09 -10.07 -7.69
CA MET A 91 -0.40 -8.76 -7.11
C MET A 91 -1.91 -8.50 -7.05
N ARG A 92 -2.65 -8.86 -8.10
CA ARG A 92 -4.13 -8.76 -8.08
C ARG A 92 -4.76 -9.63 -7.02
N ASP A 93 -4.33 -10.89 -6.90
CA ASP A 93 -4.84 -11.81 -5.88
C ASP A 93 -4.58 -11.29 -4.46
N LYS A 94 -3.46 -10.58 -4.24
CA LYS A 94 -3.17 -9.92 -2.95
C LYS A 94 -4.11 -8.74 -2.68
N ILE A 95 -4.43 -7.94 -3.69
CA ILE A 95 -5.46 -6.89 -3.58
C ILE A 95 -6.82 -7.51 -3.23
N ARG A 96 -7.23 -8.57 -3.95
CA ARG A 96 -8.47 -9.30 -3.66
C ARG A 96 -8.49 -9.87 -2.25
N THR A 97 -7.36 -10.39 -1.77
CA THR A 97 -7.22 -10.91 -0.40
C THR A 97 -7.52 -9.82 0.63
N VAL A 98 -6.99 -8.61 0.46
CA VAL A 98 -7.30 -7.47 1.35
C VAL A 98 -8.80 -7.19 1.36
N LEU A 99 -9.42 -7.09 0.18
CA LEU A 99 -10.85 -6.76 0.04
C LEU A 99 -11.76 -7.85 0.60
N ARG A 100 -11.45 -9.13 0.36
CA ARG A 100 -12.19 -10.28 0.93
C ARG A 100 -12.15 -10.27 2.45
N ILE A 101 -10.99 -10.01 3.05
CA ILE A 101 -10.87 -9.91 4.51
C ILE A 101 -11.72 -8.75 5.02
N ALA A 102 -11.66 -7.57 4.37
CA ALA A 102 -12.48 -6.43 4.78
C ALA A 102 -13.98 -6.72 4.73
N ILE A 103 -14.46 -7.33 3.64
CA ILE A 103 -15.87 -7.72 3.49
C ILE A 103 -16.27 -8.76 4.52
N TYR A 104 -15.44 -9.77 4.76
CA TYR A 104 -15.71 -10.83 5.72
C TYR A 104 -15.95 -10.28 7.13
N TYR A 105 -15.19 -9.26 7.53
CA TYR A 105 -15.36 -8.59 8.82
C TYR A 105 -16.33 -7.39 8.79
N GLY A 106 -17.02 -7.15 7.67
CA GLY A 106 -18.06 -6.12 7.56
C GLY A 106 -17.57 -4.67 7.44
N TYR A 107 -16.31 -4.45 7.04
CA TYR A 107 -15.77 -3.10 6.86
C TYR A 107 -16.07 -2.54 5.48
N CYS A 108 -16.79 -1.42 5.43
CA CYS A 108 -17.09 -0.67 4.21
C CYS A 108 -16.20 0.55 3.99
N ASN A 109 -15.40 0.96 5.00
CA ASN A 109 -14.51 2.10 4.93
C ASN A 109 -13.05 1.65 5.05
N LEU A 110 -12.22 2.04 4.09
CA LEU A 110 -10.83 1.58 4.00
C LEU A 110 -9.84 2.74 3.94
N VAL A 111 -8.75 2.60 4.71
CA VAL A 111 -7.54 3.42 4.55
C VAL A 111 -6.42 2.51 4.06
N ILE A 112 -5.94 2.77 2.85
CA ILE A 112 -4.94 1.96 2.17
C ILE A 112 -3.67 2.79 2.07
N GLY A 113 -2.58 2.31 2.68
CA GLY A 113 -1.26 2.93 2.53
C GLY A 113 -0.68 2.76 1.12
N THR A 114 0.62 2.96 0.97
CA THR A 114 1.34 2.79 -0.31
C THR A 114 1.57 1.30 -0.64
N PHE A 115 0.50 0.50 -0.70
CA PHE A 115 0.52 -0.96 -0.83
C PHE A 115 1.26 -1.42 -2.09
N GLY A 116 2.41 -2.08 -1.90
CA GLY A 116 3.27 -2.56 -2.99
C GLY A 116 4.10 -1.47 -3.67
N LEU A 117 4.01 -0.21 -3.23
CA LEU A 117 4.79 0.90 -3.78
C LEU A 117 6.06 1.17 -2.94
N GLY A 118 6.84 2.15 -3.39
CA GLY A 118 8.03 2.60 -2.68
C GLY A 118 9.27 1.71 -2.88
N PRO A 119 10.40 2.09 -2.26
CA PRO A 119 11.72 1.58 -2.60
C PRO A 119 11.92 0.09 -2.27
N GLY A 120 11.17 -0.44 -1.30
CA GLY A 120 11.21 -1.83 -0.86
C GLY A 120 10.47 -2.81 -1.77
N PHE A 121 9.39 -2.35 -2.41
CA PHE A 121 8.50 -3.20 -3.21
C PHE A 121 8.60 -2.95 -4.71
N ARG A 122 8.79 -1.71 -5.18
CA ARG A 122 9.04 -1.39 -6.60
C ARG A 122 8.04 -1.99 -7.60
N ASN A 123 6.76 -2.12 -7.24
CA ASN A 123 5.73 -2.41 -8.24
C ASN A 123 5.48 -1.16 -9.11
N PRO A 124 5.01 -1.32 -10.36
CA PRO A 124 4.73 -0.18 -11.23
C PRO A 124 3.48 0.57 -10.72
N PRO A 125 3.59 1.86 -10.33
CA PRO A 125 2.49 2.56 -9.63
C PRO A 125 1.20 2.65 -10.43
N GLU A 126 1.28 2.89 -11.75
CA GLU A 126 0.11 3.02 -12.62
C GLU A 126 -0.67 1.71 -12.79
N GLU A 127 0.05 0.58 -12.87
CA GLU A 127 -0.54 -0.76 -12.89
C GLU A 127 -1.20 -1.06 -11.53
N VAL A 128 -0.54 -0.77 -10.41
CA VAL A 128 -1.11 -0.99 -9.07
C VAL A 128 -2.36 -0.13 -8.85
N ALA A 129 -2.33 1.15 -9.22
CA ALA A 129 -3.48 2.04 -9.15
C ALA A 129 -4.65 1.51 -10.00
N SER A 130 -4.35 1.05 -11.23
CA SER A 130 -5.34 0.46 -12.13
C SER A 130 -5.94 -0.83 -11.57
N MET A 131 -5.14 -1.68 -10.93
CA MET A 131 -5.62 -2.91 -10.28
C MET A 131 -6.58 -2.59 -9.13
N TRP A 132 -6.27 -1.62 -8.28
CA TRP A 132 -7.17 -1.17 -7.23
C TRP A 132 -8.48 -0.62 -7.81
N ARG A 133 -8.39 0.28 -8.80
CA ARG A 133 -9.57 0.84 -9.49
C ARG A 133 -10.45 -0.27 -10.06
N ASP A 134 -9.84 -1.21 -10.79
CA ASP A 134 -10.60 -2.30 -11.41
C ASP A 134 -11.20 -3.24 -10.35
N ALA A 135 -10.50 -3.48 -9.24
CA ALA A 135 -11.05 -4.26 -8.12
C ALA A 135 -12.28 -3.58 -7.49
N PHE A 136 -12.24 -2.28 -7.21
CA PHE A 136 -13.37 -1.57 -6.62
C PHE A 136 -14.55 -1.38 -7.58
N LEU A 137 -14.27 -1.11 -8.85
CA LEU A 137 -15.28 -0.58 -9.78
C LEU A 137 -15.77 -1.60 -10.81
N LYS A 138 -15.00 -2.65 -11.10
CA LYS A 138 -15.30 -3.59 -12.18
C LYS A 138 -15.41 -5.04 -11.74
N ASP A 139 -14.69 -5.43 -10.69
CA ASP A 139 -14.74 -6.80 -10.19
C ASP A 139 -16.09 -7.03 -9.47
N PRO A 140 -16.96 -7.92 -9.99
CA PRO A 140 -18.30 -8.14 -9.44
C PRO A 140 -18.25 -8.69 -8.01
N GLU A 141 -17.12 -9.24 -7.58
CA GLU A 141 -16.93 -9.72 -6.20
C GLU A 141 -16.91 -8.58 -5.17
N PHE A 142 -16.49 -7.37 -5.55
CA PHE A 142 -16.26 -6.25 -4.62
C PHE A 142 -17.13 -5.02 -4.89
N ARG A 143 -17.80 -4.98 -6.04
CA ARG A 143 -18.66 -3.85 -6.41
C ARG A 143 -19.74 -3.64 -5.34
N ASN A 144 -19.96 -2.39 -4.94
CA ASN A 144 -20.96 -1.97 -3.95
C ASN A 144 -20.72 -2.42 -2.49
N HIS A 145 -19.53 -2.95 -2.15
CA HIS A 145 -19.21 -3.30 -0.77
C HIS A 145 -18.60 -2.16 0.06
N PHE A 146 -17.96 -1.18 -0.60
CA PHE A 146 -17.22 -0.11 0.07
C PHE A 146 -17.86 1.25 -0.19
N GLN A 147 -17.95 2.06 0.87
CA GLN A 147 -18.50 3.42 0.84
C GLN A 147 -17.38 4.44 0.66
N ASP A 148 -16.40 4.44 1.57
CA ASP A 148 -15.27 5.35 1.54
C ASP A 148 -13.94 4.61 1.42
N VAL A 149 -13.11 4.98 0.44
CA VAL A 149 -11.76 4.43 0.26
C VAL A 149 -10.76 5.57 0.15
N VAL A 150 -9.80 5.58 1.08
CA VAL A 150 -8.71 6.58 1.13
C VAL A 150 -7.38 5.91 0.81
N PHE A 151 -6.69 6.38 -0.22
CA PHE A 151 -5.28 6.04 -0.43
C PHE A 151 -4.39 7.07 0.27
N ALA A 152 -3.75 6.66 1.36
CA ALA A 152 -2.93 7.50 2.20
C ALA A 152 -1.45 7.44 1.79
N PHE A 153 -0.93 8.58 1.31
CA PHE A 153 0.48 8.76 0.96
C PHE A 153 1.15 9.65 2.01
N GLN A 154 2.41 9.36 2.32
CA GLN A 154 3.19 10.22 3.20
C GLN A 154 3.47 11.56 2.50
N ASN A 155 3.33 12.67 3.24
CA ASN A 155 3.54 14.00 2.70
C ASN A 155 5.00 14.16 2.21
N PRO A 156 5.25 14.57 0.95
CA PRO A 156 6.59 14.79 0.43
C PRO A 156 7.38 15.90 1.15
N GLU A 157 6.74 16.77 1.91
CA GLU A 157 7.36 17.89 2.63
C GLU A 157 7.69 17.60 4.11
N GLY A 158 7.76 16.32 4.51
CA GLY A 158 8.19 15.94 5.86
C GLY A 158 9.71 16.03 6.07
N PRO A 159 10.22 15.97 7.32
CA PRO A 159 11.65 16.05 7.64
C PRO A 159 12.52 14.93 7.03
N ASN A 160 11.89 13.92 6.41
CA ASN A 160 12.54 12.85 5.66
C ASN A 160 12.41 13.00 4.12
N ALA A 161 12.08 14.20 3.63
CA ALA A 161 12.17 14.50 2.21
C ALA A 161 13.61 14.22 1.74
N PRO A 162 13.82 13.50 0.62
CA PRO A 162 15.14 13.40 0.03
C PRO A 162 15.58 14.82 -0.32
N SER A 163 16.56 15.35 0.40
CA SER A 163 17.16 16.64 0.08
C SER A 163 17.74 16.54 -1.33
N SER A 164 17.12 17.20 -2.29
CA SER A 164 17.72 17.45 -3.58
C SER A 164 18.83 18.48 -3.38
N SER A 165 20.00 18.05 -2.88
CA SER A 165 21.19 18.88 -2.86
C SER A 165 21.62 19.10 -4.31
N SER A 166 21.26 20.27 -4.86
CA SER A 166 21.73 20.75 -6.14
C SER A 166 23.20 21.17 -6.04
N SER A 167 24.11 20.20 -6.11
CA SER A 167 25.51 20.48 -6.44
C SER A 167 25.61 20.68 -7.95
N LYS A 168 25.74 21.94 -8.35
CA LYS A 168 26.21 22.32 -9.69
C LYS A 168 27.63 21.78 -9.86
N SER A 169 27.81 20.73 -10.66
CA SER A 169 29.08 20.44 -11.32
C SER A 169 28.84 20.17 -12.79
N SER A 170 29.59 20.89 -13.60
CA SER A 170 29.56 20.87 -15.05
C SER A 170 30.19 19.61 -15.62
N SER A 171 29.59 19.16 -16.72
CA SER A 171 30.19 18.43 -17.86
C SER A 171 30.03 16.91 -17.98
N LYS A 172 29.73 16.57 -19.24
CA LYS A 172 29.84 15.31 -19.99
C LYS A 172 28.68 14.31 -19.96
N SER A 173 28.06 14.29 -21.14
CA SER A 173 27.11 13.35 -21.70
C SER A 173 27.48 11.88 -21.47
N SER A 174 26.56 11.15 -20.84
CA SER A 174 26.36 9.73 -21.09
C SER A 174 24.85 9.45 -21.00
N LYS A 175 24.25 9.05 -22.14
CA LYS A 175 22.88 8.53 -22.18
C LYS A 175 22.87 7.19 -21.46
N SER A 176 22.54 7.20 -20.18
CA SER A 176 22.08 6.02 -19.46
C SER A 176 20.59 6.22 -19.17
N SER A 177 19.77 5.27 -19.61
CA SER A 177 18.34 5.21 -19.30
C SER A 177 18.18 4.95 -17.81
N SER A 178 18.16 6.03 -17.01
CA SER A 178 17.88 5.94 -15.59
C SER A 178 16.40 5.60 -15.43
N ALA A 179 16.11 4.39 -14.96
CA ALA A 179 14.80 4.04 -14.46
C ALA A 179 14.42 5.08 -13.39
N SER A 180 13.41 5.90 -13.67
CA SER A 180 12.97 6.97 -12.77
C SER A 180 12.57 6.34 -11.43
N LYS A 181 13.37 6.59 -10.38
CA LYS A 181 13.02 6.19 -9.01
C LYS A 181 11.71 6.90 -8.65
N SER A 182 10.66 6.13 -8.36
CA SER A 182 9.37 6.70 -7.95
C SER A 182 9.48 7.34 -6.56
N THR A 183 8.83 8.48 -6.39
CA THR A 183 8.71 9.18 -5.11
C THR A 183 7.27 9.10 -4.62
N ALA A 184 7.05 9.29 -3.31
CA ALA A 184 5.69 9.32 -2.76
C ALA A 184 4.81 10.38 -3.47
N SER A 185 5.39 11.52 -3.86
CA SER A 185 4.70 12.57 -4.61
C SER A 185 4.31 12.12 -6.01
N SER A 186 5.20 11.47 -6.76
CA SER A 186 4.87 11.00 -8.12
C SER A 186 3.82 9.89 -8.07
N ASP A 187 3.90 9.00 -7.07
CA ASP A 187 2.95 7.91 -6.90
C ASP A 187 1.55 8.46 -6.54
N LEU A 188 1.49 9.49 -5.68
CA LEU A 188 0.24 10.19 -5.36
C LEU A 188 -0.40 10.82 -6.60
N GLU A 189 0.38 11.49 -7.46
CA GLU A 189 -0.16 12.09 -8.69
C GLU A 189 -0.71 11.04 -9.67
N ILE A 190 -0.07 9.87 -9.75
CA ILE A 190 -0.58 8.74 -10.54
C ILE A 190 -1.92 8.26 -9.99
N PHE A 191 -2.03 8.06 -8.67
CA PHE A 191 -3.29 7.65 -8.04
C PHE A 191 -4.38 8.72 -8.23
N ARG A 192 -4.06 10.00 -8.04
CA ARG A 192 -4.96 11.12 -8.34
C ARG A 192 -5.45 11.04 -9.78
N HIS A 193 -4.56 10.84 -10.74
CA HIS A 193 -4.94 10.70 -12.15
C HIS A 193 -5.86 9.50 -12.39
N VAL A 194 -5.52 8.31 -11.91
CA VAL A 194 -6.30 7.07 -12.15
C VAL A 194 -7.71 7.15 -11.54
N PHE A 195 -7.85 7.78 -10.37
CA PHE A 195 -9.12 7.92 -9.65
C PHE A 195 -9.84 9.26 -9.88
N LYS A 196 -9.37 10.10 -10.83
CA LYS A 196 -10.09 11.33 -11.22
C LYS A 196 -11.53 10.98 -11.62
N PRO A 197 -12.55 11.77 -11.21
CA PRO A 197 -13.95 11.51 -11.55
C PRO A 197 -14.19 11.24 -13.05
N ALA A 198 -13.55 12.00 -13.93
CA ALA A 198 -13.64 11.82 -15.39
C ALA A 198 -13.21 10.42 -15.86
N ASN A 199 -12.32 9.75 -15.14
CA ASN A 199 -11.79 8.42 -15.47
C ASN A 199 -12.61 7.27 -14.86
N ILE A 200 -13.49 7.56 -13.89
CA ILE A 200 -14.28 6.54 -13.16
C ILE A 200 -15.80 6.70 -13.33
N HIS A 201 -16.29 7.83 -13.84
CA HIS A 201 -17.73 8.14 -13.95
C HIS A 201 -18.58 7.08 -14.69
N GLY A 202 -18.01 6.37 -15.65
CA GLY A 202 -18.71 5.32 -16.40
C GLY A 202 -18.84 3.97 -15.66
N ALA A 203 -18.17 3.81 -14.51
CA ALA A 203 -18.09 2.52 -13.84
C ALA A 203 -19.29 2.17 -12.93
N PHE A 204 -20.13 3.17 -12.61
CA PHE A 204 -21.33 3.00 -11.79
C PHE A 204 -22.63 2.92 -12.62
N LYS A 205 -22.51 2.73 -13.94
CA LYS A 205 -23.66 2.47 -14.82
C LYS A 205 -24.10 1.01 -14.76
#